data_AF-W4IYD0-F1
#
_entry.id   AF-W4IYD0-F1
#
_cell.length_a   1.000
_cell.length_b   1.000
_cell.length_c   1.000
_cell.angle_alpha   90.00
_cell.angle_beta   90.00
_cell.angle_gamma   90.00
#
_symmetry.space_group_name_H-M   'P 1'
#
loop_
_entity.id
_entity.type
_entity.pdbx_description
1 polymer ?
#
loop_
_entity_poly.entity_id
_entity_poly.type
_entity_poly.pdbx_seq_one_letter_code
_entity_poly.pdbx_strand_id
1 'polypeptide(L)'
;MKNFFILHLRNNYSIFLNKPLQVFTLNVKLNSHVKVNYKHELLTYEFRKITYLKNDGLLNSTPDNHIKDNIIKEDLLYRKNNEKENEEVIKSNIDENKNVHMNDQNEQNKHCYNKLLIESCCHIDKDVKKSLLEIFQYKEFTDVQRIVYDNIIKEKKQNDLLIQAKTGTGKTIAYLLLSINDIIKNKILSVHTLIIVPTRELANQIYNECKLLLTYKHNINVLTLTGGIKRRDDQLNIRRIKPDIIICTVGRLLDHFESTYLFNTLFENLKMLIIDEADQLLSTGYENDIHRLLTYLPSNRRNILLSATLGYNLDEIRKKMCKSDYIYLNCVKDISKHTSDQLIQYVLFHKAIDTTIILYNLLIEHMRLNQFTYKIIVFFPTARATSFYAQFFINQLKISVYEIHRKKEMAHRQITANRFSMESVGILFTSDISSRGLNYPDITLIIQVNTPISREQYIHRVGRTARSNKKGMAIILLNEADELFYQEIKDLNIQKLNAQNYTLKNTNLSNYLSTWMSNTQLLYLAYAYYSSILRFYKTKYTHLKINDDEIIDAVNNMLLSTGLVEQPYISRNLATTLNMQNNVKLKIRKDLDDILLL
;
A
#
# COMPACT_ATOMS: atom_id res chain seq x y z
N MET A 1 -32.38 -1.84 33.03
CA MET A 1 -33.46 -2.50 32.27
C MET A 1 -34.30 -1.39 31.64
N LYS A 2 -34.60 -1.29 30.34
CA LYS A 2 -34.57 -2.20 29.19
C LYS A 2 -33.93 -1.49 27.98
N ASN A 3 -33.37 -2.30 27.10
CA ASN A 3 -32.58 -1.97 25.93
C ASN A 3 -33.38 -1.23 24.84
N PHE A 4 -32.77 -0.19 24.26
CA PHE A 4 -33.09 0.27 22.90
C PHE A 4 -32.07 -0.34 21.94
N PHE A 5 -32.51 -1.32 21.14
CA PHE A 5 -31.81 -1.74 19.93
C PHE A 5 -32.48 -1.06 18.75
N ILE A 6 -31.81 -0.06 18.16
CA ILE A 6 -32.17 0.48 16.85
C ILE A 6 -31.39 -0.32 15.83
N LEU A 7 -32.09 -1.19 15.09
CA LEU A 7 -31.58 -1.88 13.92
C LEU A 7 -31.59 -0.88 12.74
N HIS A 8 -30.45 -0.30 12.40
CA HIS A 8 -30.30 0.46 11.16
C HIS A 8 -30.08 -0.50 10.00
N LEU A 9 -31.17 -0.89 9.31
CA LEU A 9 -31.07 -1.50 7.99
C LEU A 9 -30.75 -0.41 6.97
N ARG A 10 -29.54 -0.44 6.44
CA ARG A 10 -28.99 0.54 5.50
C ARG A 10 -29.18 0.01 4.08
N ASN A 11 -30.39 0.15 3.53
CA ASN A 11 -30.62 -0.05 2.10
C ASN A 11 -30.50 1.30 1.39
N ASN A 12 -29.34 1.54 0.77
CA ASN A 12 -29.14 2.64 -0.18
C ASN A 12 -29.25 2.08 -1.60
N TYR A 13 -30.42 2.25 -2.22
CA TYR A 13 -30.58 2.22 -3.68
C TYR A 13 -31.29 3.49 -4.10
N SER A 14 -30.70 4.22 -5.05
CA SER A 14 -31.40 5.22 -5.86
C SER A 14 -31.66 4.58 -7.21
N ILE A 15 -32.89 4.15 -7.45
CA ILE A 15 -33.35 3.72 -8.78
C ILE A 15 -33.92 4.96 -9.46
N PHE A 16 -33.36 5.36 -10.60
CA PHE A 16 -33.94 6.40 -11.45
C PHE A 16 -35.20 5.87 -12.12
N LEU A 17 -36.37 6.35 -11.71
CA LEU A 17 -37.62 6.21 -12.44
C LEU A 17 -38.06 7.61 -12.89
N ASN A 18 -38.09 7.83 -14.21
CA ASN A 18 -38.69 9.01 -14.81
C ASN A 18 -40.22 8.83 -14.86
N LYS A 19 -40.95 9.72 -14.15
CA LYS A 19 -42.43 9.94 -14.10
C LYS A 19 -43.16 9.48 -12.82
N PRO A 20 -44.28 10.14 -12.42
CA PRO A 20 -44.64 10.34 -11.02
C PRO A 20 -45.36 9.14 -10.38
N LEU A 21 -45.16 9.02 -9.06
CA LEU A 21 -45.58 7.94 -8.19
C LEU A 21 -47.11 7.72 -8.15
N GLN A 22 -47.54 6.47 -8.34
CA GLN A 22 -48.76 5.93 -7.72
C GLN A 22 -48.36 4.82 -6.74
N VAL A 23 -48.88 4.91 -5.52
CA VAL A 23 -48.60 4.04 -4.39
C VAL A 23 -49.27 2.69 -4.58
N PHE A 24 -48.51 1.59 -4.53
CA PHE A 24 -49.05 0.25 -4.30
C PHE A 24 -48.40 -0.39 -3.07
N THR A 25 -49.22 -0.76 -2.10
CA THR A 25 -48.86 -1.53 -0.90
C THR A 25 -48.83 -3.02 -1.24
N LEU A 26 -47.69 -3.67 -0.99
CA LEU A 26 -47.52 -5.12 -1.12
C LEU A 26 -47.56 -5.78 0.26
N ASN A 27 -48.66 -6.46 0.56
CA ASN A 27 -48.80 -7.33 1.74
C ASN A 27 -48.21 -8.71 1.43
N VAL A 28 -47.17 -9.12 2.16
CA VAL A 28 -46.66 -10.49 2.11
C VAL A 28 -47.15 -11.26 3.35
N LYS A 29 -48.04 -12.23 3.14
CA LYS A 29 -48.42 -13.23 4.16
C LYS A 29 -47.36 -14.33 4.20
N LEU A 30 -46.67 -14.45 5.34
CA LEU A 30 -45.83 -15.61 5.66
C LEU A 30 -46.70 -16.71 6.29
N ASN A 31 -46.80 -17.86 5.63
CA ASN A 31 -47.32 -19.09 6.23
C ASN A 31 -46.33 -20.23 5.96
N SER A 32 -45.67 -20.70 7.02
CA SER A 32 -45.73 -22.09 7.51
C SER A 32 -44.43 -22.55 8.18
N HIS A 33 -44.64 -23.39 9.18
CA HIS A 33 -43.74 -23.85 10.23
C HIS A 33 -42.47 -24.55 9.76
N VAL A 34 -41.34 -24.26 10.41
CA VAL A 34 -40.18 -25.17 10.46
C VAL A 34 -39.74 -25.34 11.92
N LYS A 35 -39.88 -26.58 12.41
CA LYS A 35 -39.25 -27.06 13.65
C LYS A 35 -37.75 -27.17 13.43
N VAL A 36 -36.99 -26.66 14.39
CA VAL A 36 -35.52 -26.78 14.46
C VAL A 36 -35.12 -28.22 14.77
N ASN A 37 -34.16 -28.77 14.03
CA ASN A 37 -33.34 -29.88 14.48
C ASN A 37 -31.91 -29.72 13.94
N TYR A 38 -30.93 -29.76 14.83
CA TYR A 38 -29.50 -29.70 14.52
C TYR A 38 -29.02 -31.04 13.98
N LYS A 39 -28.33 -31.04 12.83
CA LYS A 39 -27.20 -31.94 12.53
C LYS A 39 -26.45 -31.47 11.27
N HIS A 40 -25.13 -31.64 11.32
CA HIS A 40 -24.14 -31.38 10.29
C HIS A 40 -24.59 -31.84 8.89
N GLU A 41 -24.40 -31.01 7.86
CA GLU A 41 -23.85 -31.39 6.55
C GLU A 41 -23.69 -30.18 5.62
N LEU A 42 -22.75 -30.31 4.68
CA LEU A 42 -22.30 -29.30 3.72
C LEU A 42 -23.45 -28.75 2.85
N LEU A 43 -23.51 -27.43 2.69
CA LEU A 43 -24.29 -26.80 1.61
C LEU A 43 -23.37 -26.40 0.46
N THR A 44 -23.27 -27.30 -0.51
CA THR A 44 -22.90 -26.99 -1.89
C THR A 44 -24.04 -26.21 -2.55
N TYR A 45 -23.76 -25.01 -3.06
CA TYR A 45 -24.70 -24.25 -3.88
C TYR A 45 -24.55 -24.64 -5.36
N GLU A 46 -25.51 -25.38 -5.90
CA GLU A 46 -25.69 -25.52 -7.36
C GLU A 46 -26.47 -24.31 -7.89
N PHE A 47 -25.88 -23.57 -8.83
CA PHE A 47 -26.57 -22.52 -9.58
C PHE A 47 -27.51 -23.16 -10.62
N ARG A 48 -28.81 -23.12 -10.37
CA ARG A 48 -29.81 -23.46 -11.40
C ARG A 48 -29.91 -22.35 -12.45
N LYS A 49 -29.77 -22.76 -13.71
CA LYS A 49 -30.10 -22.05 -14.95
C LYS A 49 -31.35 -21.18 -14.80
N ILE A 50 -31.23 -19.89 -15.10
CA ILE A 50 -32.38 -19.01 -15.35
C ILE A 50 -32.70 -19.09 -16.85
N THR A 51 -33.88 -19.61 -17.17
CA THR A 51 -34.45 -19.61 -18.52
C THR A 51 -35.28 -18.34 -18.68
N TYR A 52 -35.00 -17.55 -19.72
CA TYR A 52 -35.81 -16.37 -20.06
C TYR A 52 -37.09 -16.83 -20.78
N LEU A 53 -38.27 -16.45 -20.24
CA LEU A 53 -39.53 -16.48 -20.98
C LEU A 53 -39.64 -15.19 -21.80
N LYS A 54 -39.70 -15.37 -23.12
CA LYS A 54 -39.90 -14.32 -24.13
C LYS A 54 -41.41 -14.19 -24.34
N ASN A 55 -41.99 -13.03 -24.04
CA ASN A 55 -43.33 -12.68 -24.49
C ASN A 55 -43.23 -11.74 -25.69
N ASP A 56 -44.05 -12.03 -26.68
CA ASP A 56 -43.99 -11.59 -28.06
C ASP A 56 -44.20 -10.09 -28.30
N GLY A 57 -43.58 -9.60 -29.39
CA GLY A 57 -43.82 -8.27 -29.96
C GLY A 57 -42.65 -7.81 -30.82
N LEU A 58 -42.73 -8.09 -32.13
CA LEU A 58 -41.73 -7.73 -33.16
C LEU A 58 -41.33 -6.23 -33.15
N LEU A 59 -40.03 -5.98 -33.26
CA LEU A 59 -39.44 -5.09 -34.29
C LEU A 59 -37.94 -5.33 -34.41
N ASN A 60 -37.52 -5.68 -35.63
CA ASN A 60 -36.15 -6.02 -36.04
C ASN A 60 -35.26 -4.78 -36.15
N SER A 61 -34.06 -4.84 -35.54
CA SER A 61 -32.81 -4.30 -36.12
C SER A 61 -31.59 -4.76 -35.28
N THR A 62 -30.75 -5.62 -35.84
CA THR A 62 -29.38 -5.91 -35.35
C THR A 62 -28.38 -4.90 -35.95
N PRO A 63 -27.36 -4.47 -35.20
CA PRO A 63 -25.99 -5.03 -35.33
C PRO A 63 -25.29 -5.15 -33.94
N ASP A 64 -24.18 -5.84 -33.63
CA ASP A 64 -23.04 -6.42 -34.36
C ASP A 64 -22.45 -7.58 -33.52
N ASN A 65 -22.35 -8.79 -34.09
CA ASN A 65 -21.57 -9.91 -33.53
C ASN A 65 -20.21 -10.10 -34.24
N HIS A 66 -19.85 -9.22 -35.17
CA HIS A 66 -18.62 -9.35 -35.98
C HIS A 66 -17.32 -8.86 -35.30
N ILE A 67 -17.42 -8.15 -34.17
CA ILE A 67 -16.24 -7.58 -33.50
C ILE A 67 -15.54 -8.59 -32.56
N LYS A 68 -16.26 -9.60 -32.06
CA LYS A 68 -15.70 -10.57 -31.09
C LYS A 68 -14.77 -11.61 -31.72
N ASP A 69 -15.03 -12.02 -32.95
CA ASP A 69 -14.29 -13.13 -33.57
C ASP A 69 -12.96 -12.71 -34.20
N ASN A 70 -12.81 -11.44 -34.58
CA ASN A 70 -11.55 -10.93 -35.14
C ASN A 70 -10.49 -10.66 -34.07
N ILE A 71 -10.89 -10.15 -32.89
CA ILE A 71 -9.97 -9.86 -31.77
C ILE A 71 -9.34 -11.14 -31.20
N ILE A 72 -10.11 -12.24 -31.14
CA ILE A 72 -9.62 -13.52 -30.61
C ILE A 72 -8.64 -14.20 -31.59
N LYS A 73 -8.79 -13.97 -32.90
CA LYS A 73 -7.91 -14.58 -33.92
C LYS A 73 -6.56 -13.85 -34.07
N GLU A 74 -6.52 -12.53 -33.92
CA GLU A 74 -5.26 -11.77 -33.95
C GLU A 74 -4.37 -12.07 -32.73
N ASP A 75 -4.98 -12.25 -31.55
CA ASP A 75 -4.26 -12.53 -30.29
C ASP A 75 -3.60 -13.93 -30.26
N LEU A 76 -4.18 -14.89 -30.99
CA LEU A 76 -3.64 -16.26 -31.13
C LEU A 76 -2.53 -16.36 -32.18
N LEU A 77 -2.56 -15.51 -33.22
CA LEU A 77 -1.53 -15.48 -34.25
C LEU A 77 -0.26 -14.75 -33.75
N TYR A 78 -0.42 -13.71 -32.93
CA TYR A 78 0.71 -12.99 -32.33
C TYR A 78 1.49 -13.83 -31.30
N ARG A 79 0.81 -14.68 -30.53
CA ARG A 79 1.46 -15.59 -29.57
C ARG A 79 2.34 -16.67 -30.22
N LYS A 80 1.94 -17.17 -31.39
CA LYS A 80 2.70 -18.21 -32.12
C LYS A 80 3.98 -17.72 -32.79
N ASN A 81 4.07 -16.45 -33.13
CA ASN A 81 5.25 -15.89 -33.78
C ASN A 81 6.34 -15.50 -32.77
N ASN A 82 5.98 -15.01 -31.57
CA ASN A 82 6.93 -14.65 -30.52
C ASN A 82 7.57 -15.87 -29.82
N GLU A 83 6.95 -17.05 -29.86
CA GLU A 83 7.54 -18.29 -29.31
C GLU A 83 8.67 -18.83 -30.19
N LYS A 84 8.73 -18.49 -31.48
CA LYS A 84 9.78 -18.96 -32.40
C LYS A 84 11.01 -18.05 -32.45
N GLU A 85 10.86 -16.74 -32.25
CA GLU A 85 12.00 -15.81 -32.25
C GLU A 85 12.80 -15.82 -30.93
N ASN A 86 12.17 -16.24 -29.81
CA ASN A 86 12.85 -16.29 -28.51
C ASN A 86 13.74 -17.53 -28.31
N GLU A 87 13.58 -18.59 -29.12
CA GLU A 87 14.43 -19.79 -29.02
C GLU A 87 15.78 -19.65 -29.76
N GLU A 88 15.92 -18.72 -30.70
CA GLU A 88 17.16 -18.51 -31.46
C GLU A 88 18.15 -17.52 -30.79
N VAL A 89 17.67 -16.61 -29.95
CA VAL A 89 18.50 -15.58 -29.29
C VAL A 89 19.19 -16.09 -28.00
N ILE A 90 18.71 -17.20 -27.41
CA ILE A 90 19.22 -17.74 -26.13
C ILE A 90 20.54 -18.52 -26.29
N LYS A 91 21.01 -18.78 -27.53
CA LYS A 91 22.20 -19.61 -27.78
C LYS A 91 23.55 -18.87 -27.84
N SER A 92 23.62 -17.54 -27.72
CA SER A 92 24.86 -16.82 -28.09
C SER A 92 25.56 -15.98 -27.01
N ASN A 93 25.15 -15.97 -25.74
CA ASN A 93 25.82 -15.12 -24.73
C ASN A 93 25.96 -15.81 -23.36
N ILE A 94 26.91 -16.74 -23.25
CA ILE A 94 27.51 -17.13 -21.97
C ILE A 94 29.01 -17.24 -22.23
N ASP A 95 29.77 -16.20 -21.88
CA ASP A 95 31.16 -16.35 -21.46
C ASP A 95 31.63 -15.12 -20.67
N GLU A 96 32.41 -15.42 -19.63
CA GLU A 96 33.28 -14.53 -18.82
C GLU A 96 32.65 -13.57 -17.78
N ASN A 97 32.62 -14.02 -16.51
CA ASN A 97 33.57 -13.52 -15.50
C ASN A 97 33.38 -14.22 -14.14
N LYS A 98 34.46 -14.87 -13.66
CA LYS A 98 34.57 -15.57 -12.37
C LYS A 98 35.14 -14.62 -11.30
N ASN A 99 34.60 -14.67 -10.07
CA ASN A 99 35.42 -14.77 -8.86
C ASN A 99 34.61 -15.19 -7.61
N VAL A 100 34.95 -16.39 -7.14
CA VAL A 100 34.90 -16.95 -5.77
C VAL A 100 33.54 -17.04 -5.05
N HIS A 101 32.78 -18.10 -5.38
CA HIS A 101 31.82 -18.74 -4.49
C HIS A 101 32.43 -20.02 -3.90
N MET A 102 32.34 -20.19 -2.58
CA MET A 102 32.73 -21.44 -1.91
C MET A 102 31.71 -22.56 -2.20
N ASN A 103 32.16 -23.47 -3.07
CA ASN A 103 31.89 -24.90 -3.19
C ASN A 103 30.46 -25.43 -2.97
N ASP A 104 29.83 -25.71 -4.11
CA ASP A 104 28.90 -26.81 -4.32
C ASP A 104 29.57 -28.16 -4.02
N GLN A 105 29.11 -28.81 -2.95
CA GLN A 105 29.03 -30.26 -2.86
C GLN A 105 27.69 -30.63 -2.24
N ASN A 106 26.65 -30.67 -3.09
CA ASN A 106 25.54 -31.62 -3.08
C ASN A 106 24.53 -31.25 -4.19
N GLU A 107 24.97 -31.32 -5.43
CA GLU A 107 24.10 -31.38 -6.61
C GLU A 107 23.45 -32.77 -6.70
N GLN A 108 22.57 -33.08 -5.74
CA GLN A 108 21.65 -34.22 -5.79
C GLN A 108 20.57 -34.10 -4.71
N ASN A 109 19.91 -32.95 -4.64
CA ASN A 109 18.59 -32.86 -4.02
C ASN A 109 17.72 -31.92 -4.85
N LYS A 110 16.84 -32.52 -5.68
CA LYS A 110 15.56 -31.90 -6.02
C LYS A 110 14.97 -31.38 -4.71
N HIS A 111 15.01 -30.07 -4.45
CA HIS A 111 14.29 -29.48 -3.32
C HIS A 111 12.80 -29.57 -3.62
N CYS A 112 12.24 -30.74 -3.29
CA CYS A 112 10.82 -30.89 -3.03
C CYS A 112 10.48 -29.86 -1.94
N TYR A 113 9.63 -28.89 -2.28
CA TYR A 113 9.16 -27.84 -1.37
C TYR A 113 8.32 -28.47 -0.24
N ASN A 114 8.98 -29.11 0.74
CA ASN A 114 8.29 -29.62 1.92
C ASN A 114 7.81 -28.43 2.74
N LYS A 115 6.51 -28.15 2.70
CA LYS A 115 5.86 -27.15 3.55
C LYS A 115 6.20 -27.41 5.02
N LEU A 116 6.70 -26.40 5.72
CA LEU A 116 7.07 -26.52 7.15
C LEU A 116 5.83 -26.23 8.01
N LEU A 117 5.29 -27.28 8.63
CA LEU A 117 4.15 -27.19 9.53
C LEU A 117 4.56 -26.53 10.85
N ILE A 118 3.80 -25.52 11.27
CA ILE A 118 4.10 -24.75 12.50
C ILE A 118 4.05 -25.65 13.75
N GLU A 119 3.16 -26.63 13.76
CA GLU A 119 3.01 -27.58 14.86
C GLU A 119 4.27 -28.41 15.11
N SER A 120 4.99 -28.76 14.05
CA SER A 120 6.24 -29.55 14.12
C SER A 120 7.44 -28.77 14.68
N CYS A 121 7.32 -27.44 14.82
CA CYS A 121 8.43 -26.57 15.20
C CYS A 121 8.67 -26.58 16.72
N CYS A 122 9.54 -27.45 17.23
CA CYS A 122 9.83 -27.57 18.66
C CYS A 122 10.55 -26.35 19.28
N HIS A 123 11.28 -25.58 18.46
CA HIS A 123 12.06 -24.41 18.89
C HIS A 123 11.25 -23.14 19.17
N ILE A 124 9.93 -23.16 18.96
CA ILE A 124 9.03 -22.04 19.24
C ILE A 124 8.22 -22.39 20.49
N ASP A 125 8.05 -21.40 21.36
CA ASP A 125 7.24 -21.49 22.56
C ASP A 125 5.80 -21.97 22.26
N LYS A 126 5.25 -22.78 23.18
CA LYS A 126 3.93 -23.41 23.00
C LYS A 126 2.81 -22.38 22.85
N ASP A 127 2.84 -21.30 23.62
CA ASP A 127 1.80 -20.27 23.62
C ASP A 127 1.84 -19.47 22.32
N VAL A 128 3.04 -19.15 21.84
CA VAL A 128 3.24 -18.44 20.57
C VAL A 128 2.80 -19.30 19.39
N LYS A 129 3.10 -20.61 19.40
CA LYS A 129 2.59 -21.55 18.39
C LYS A 129 1.07 -21.61 18.40
N LYS A 130 0.46 -21.65 19.58
CA LYS A 130 -1.00 -21.63 19.73
C LYS A 130 -1.60 -20.37 19.10
N SER A 131 -1.00 -19.19 19.32
CA SER A 131 -1.43 -17.95 18.68
C SER A 131 -1.34 -18.02 17.15
N LEU A 132 -0.24 -18.55 16.60
CA LEU A 132 -0.10 -18.73 15.15
C LEU A 132 -1.18 -19.63 14.54
N LEU A 133 -1.50 -20.74 15.21
CA LEU A 133 -2.47 -21.73 14.74
C LEU A 133 -3.93 -21.26 14.89
N GLU A 134 -4.28 -20.66 16.03
CA GLU A 134 -5.68 -20.35 16.37
C GLU A 134 -6.08 -18.92 15.99
N ILE A 135 -5.20 -17.93 16.20
CA ILE A 135 -5.50 -16.51 15.98
C ILE A 135 -5.17 -16.10 14.55
N PHE A 136 -3.97 -16.44 14.08
CA PHE A 136 -3.56 -16.15 12.70
C PHE A 136 -4.06 -17.18 11.69
N GLN A 137 -4.50 -18.34 12.16
CA GLN A 137 -4.96 -19.46 11.31
C GLN A 137 -3.88 -19.94 10.33
N TYR A 138 -2.60 -19.81 10.71
CA TYR A 138 -1.48 -20.27 9.90
C TYR A 138 -1.20 -21.73 10.22
N LYS A 139 -1.32 -22.60 9.21
CA LYS A 139 -0.92 -24.02 9.32
C LYS A 139 0.57 -24.22 9.01
N GLU A 140 1.10 -23.39 8.13
CA GLU A 140 2.45 -23.49 7.57
C GLU A 140 3.12 -22.11 7.60
N PHE A 141 4.46 -22.10 7.71
CA PHE A 141 5.23 -20.87 7.55
C PHE A 141 5.26 -20.39 6.09
N THR A 142 5.27 -19.07 5.89
CA THR A 142 5.64 -18.50 4.59
C THR A 142 7.11 -18.79 4.28
N ASP A 143 7.51 -18.69 3.01
CA ASP A 143 8.90 -18.91 2.58
C ASP A 143 9.91 -18.12 3.43
N VAL A 144 9.63 -16.83 3.70
CA VAL A 144 10.51 -15.97 4.51
C VAL A 144 10.54 -16.42 5.97
N GLN A 145 9.38 -16.74 6.56
CA GLN A 145 9.29 -17.21 7.94
C GLN A 145 10.04 -18.54 8.12
N ARG A 146 9.93 -19.44 7.14
CA ARG A 146 10.65 -20.71 7.11
C ARG A 146 12.16 -20.49 6.98
N ILE A 147 12.61 -19.68 6.03
CA ILE A 147 14.05 -19.40 5.85
C ILE A 147 14.65 -18.86 7.15
N VAL A 148 13.95 -17.92 7.81
CA VAL A 148 14.37 -17.39 9.11
C VAL A 148 14.35 -18.48 10.19
N TYR A 149 13.31 -19.31 10.22
CA TYR A 149 13.21 -20.40 11.20
C TYR A 149 14.35 -21.41 11.05
N ASP A 150 14.52 -21.97 9.85
CA ASP A 150 15.47 -23.04 9.56
C ASP A 150 16.91 -22.57 9.73
N ASN A 151 17.24 -21.35 9.27
CA ASN A 151 18.64 -20.88 9.28
C ASN A 151 19.05 -20.20 10.59
N ILE A 152 18.09 -19.62 11.34
CA ILE A 152 18.40 -18.79 12.51
C ILE A 152 17.83 -19.38 13.80
N ILE A 153 16.52 -19.65 13.87
CA ILE A 153 15.87 -20.08 15.12
C ILE A 153 16.30 -21.49 15.51
N LYS A 154 16.25 -22.42 14.55
CA LYS A 154 16.62 -23.83 14.73
C LYS A 154 18.11 -23.97 15.06
N GLU A 155 18.95 -23.28 14.29
CA GLU A 155 20.41 -23.28 14.46
C GLU A 155 20.90 -22.39 15.64
N LYS A 156 19.99 -21.68 16.31
CA LYS A 156 20.29 -20.78 17.44
C LYS A 156 21.36 -19.73 17.12
N LYS A 157 21.44 -19.26 15.87
CA LYS A 157 22.44 -18.26 15.45
C LYS A 157 22.12 -16.89 16.04
N GLN A 158 23.15 -16.19 16.51
CA GLN A 158 23.05 -14.88 17.16
C GLN A 158 23.69 -13.74 16.37
N ASN A 159 24.19 -14.01 15.16
CA ASN A 159 24.75 -12.99 14.27
C ASN A 159 23.69 -11.94 13.89
N ASP A 160 24.20 -10.77 13.50
CA ASP A 160 23.38 -9.73 12.87
C ASP A 160 22.75 -10.25 11.58
N LEU A 161 21.58 -9.73 11.21
CA LEU A 161 20.81 -10.23 10.07
C LEU A 161 20.53 -9.09 9.09
N LEU A 162 20.76 -9.37 7.81
CA LEU A 162 20.21 -8.58 6.70
C LEU A 162 19.18 -9.44 5.97
N ILE A 163 17.91 -9.08 6.04
CA ILE A 163 16.82 -9.84 5.46
C ILE A 163 16.23 -9.06 4.29
N GLN A 164 16.40 -9.60 3.08
CA GLN A 164 15.74 -9.08 1.89
C GLN A 164 14.55 -9.96 1.54
N ALA A 165 13.35 -9.37 1.54
CA ALA A 165 12.13 -10.08 1.18
C ALA A 165 11.08 -9.14 0.60
N LYS A 166 10.25 -9.62 -0.33
CA LYS A 166 9.17 -8.82 -0.95
C LYS A 166 8.14 -8.37 0.10
N THR A 167 7.42 -7.28 -0.15
CA THR A 167 6.32 -6.84 0.73
C THR A 167 5.21 -7.90 0.77
N GLY A 168 4.53 -8.02 1.92
CA GLY A 168 3.42 -8.97 2.07
C GLY A 168 3.82 -10.46 2.18
N THR A 169 5.11 -10.77 2.32
CA THR A 169 5.62 -12.16 2.45
C THR A 169 5.70 -12.68 3.89
N GLY A 170 5.18 -11.93 4.87
CA GLY A 170 5.16 -12.34 6.28
C GLY A 170 6.44 -12.00 7.06
N LYS A 171 7.24 -11.03 6.60
CA LYS A 171 8.46 -10.52 7.28
C LYS A 171 8.22 -10.16 8.75
N THR A 172 7.10 -9.50 9.05
CA THR A 172 6.76 -9.02 10.39
C THR A 172 6.74 -10.14 11.42
N ILE A 173 5.98 -11.19 11.14
CA ILE A 173 5.91 -12.37 12.00
C ILE A 173 7.29 -13.04 12.12
N ALA A 174 8.10 -13.07 11.05
CA ALA A 174 9.43 -13.69 11.09
C ALA A 174 10.37 -13.03 12.13
N TYR A 175 10.48 -11.70 12.14
CA TYR A 175 11.33 -11.03 13.12
C TYR A 175 10.68 -10.90 14.51
N LEU A 176 9.34 -10.85 14.60
CA LEU A 176 8.65 -10.90 15.89
C LEU A 176 8.88 -12.25 16.58
N LEU A 177 8.87 -13.36 15.83
CA LEU A 177 9.23 -14.68 16.36
C LEU A 177 10.67 -14.74 16.86
N LEU A 178 11.62 -14.13 16.15
CA LEU A 178 13.01 -14.00 16.62
C LEU A 178 13.07 -13.26 17.96
N SER A 179 12.45 -12.08 18.04
CA SER A 179 12.44 -11.26 19.25
C SER A 179 11.78 -11.98 20.43
N ILE A 180 10.59 -12.56 20.24
CA ILE A 180 9.83 -13.20 21.33
C ILE A 180 10.56 -14.44 21.83
N ASN A 181 11.13 -15.25 20.93
CA ASN A 181 11.89 -16.45 21.32
C ASN A 181 13.15 -16.09 22.13
N ASP A 182 13.78 -14.96 21.84
CA ASP A 182 14.94 -14.47 22.58
C ASP A 182 14.52 -13.92 23.96
N ILE A 183 13.45 -13.12 24.04
CA ILE A 183 12.90 -12.60 25.32
C ILE A 183 12.54 -13.74 26.28
N ILE A 184 11.95 -14.82 25.77
CA ILE A 184 11.55 -15.97 26.60
C ILE A 184 12.76 -16.67 27.22
N LYS A 185 13.90 -16.69 26.52
CA LYS A 185 15.16 -17.31 27.00
C LYS A 185 15.98 -16.35 27.87
N ASN A 186 16.01 -15.07 27.50
CA ASN A 186 16.90 -14.05 28.01
C ASN A 186 16.08 -12.88 28.60
N LYS A 187 15.20 -13.16 29.55
CA LYS A 187 14.35 -12.13 30.14
C LYS A 187 15.17 -11.12 30.94
N ILE A 188 14.92 -9.83 30.70
CA ILE A 188 15.56 -8.72 31.40
C ILE A 188 14.48 -7.79 32.00
N LEU A 189 14.86 -6.95 32.97
CA LEU A 189 13.96 -5.99 33.63
C LEU A 189 14.01 -4.60 32.97
N SER A 190 14.23 -4.55 31.66
CA SER A 190 14.32 -3.33 30.84
C SER A 190 13.82 -3.62 29.42
N VAL A 191 13.92 -2.66 28.51
CA VAL A 191 13.55 -2.88 27.11
C VAL A 191 14.53 -3.88 26.48
N HIS A 192 14.04 -5.04 26.06
CA HIS A 192 14.82 -6.08 25.40
C HIS A 192 14.97 -5.83 23.90
N THR A 193 13.87 -5.47 23.26
CA THR A 193 13.81 -5.29 21.80
C THR A 193 13.30 -3.91 21.43
N LEU A 194 14.03 -3.26 20.54
CA LEU A 194 13.64 -1.99 19.92
C LEU A 194 13.39 -2.21 18.42
N ILE A 195 12.20 -1.83 17.95
CA ILE A 195 11.80 -1.90 16.55
C ILE A 195 11.60 -0.48 16.03
N ILE A 196 12.38 -0.09 15.02
CA ILE A 196 12.31 1.21 14.35
C ILE A 196 11.61 1.03 13.01
N VAL A 197 10.61 1.89 12.76
CA VAL A 197 9.80 1.85 11.55
C VAL A 197 9.56 3.25 10.98
N PRO A 198 9.30 3.38 9.67
CA PRO A 198 9.15 4.67 9.00
C PRO A 198 7.86 5.43 9.30
N THR A 199 6.76 4.73 9.59
CA THR A 199 5.44 5.38 9.74
C THR A 199 4.74 4.97 11.03
N ARG A 200 3.87 5.86 11.54
CA ARG A 200 3.08 5.57 12.76
C ARG A 200 2.08 4.44 12.52
N GLU A 201 1.62 4.33 11.28
CA GLU A 201 0.67 3.34 10.83
C GLU A 201 1.29 1.94 10.85
N LEU A 202 2.53 1.82 10.36
CA LEU A 202 3.30 0.58 10.43
C LEU A 202 3.59 0.20 11.88
N ALA A 203 4.00 1.16 12.72
CA ALA A 203 4.23 0.91 14.14
C ALA A 203 3.00 0.30 14.83
N ASN A 204 1.81 0.88 14.57
CA ASN A 204 0.55 0.37 15.13
C ASN A 204 0.16 -1.00 14.57
N GLN A 205 0.43 -1.27 13.29
CA GLN A 205 0.18 -2.58 12.72
C GLN A 205 1.07 -3.65 13.39
N ILE A 206 2.38 -3.40 13.50
CA ILE A 206 3.30 -4.34 14.15
C ILE A 206 2.92 -4.51 15.62
N TYR A 207 2.48 -3.46 16.30
CA TYR A 207 1.97 -3.54 17.66
C TYR A 207 0.76 -4.48 17.75
N ASN A 208 -0.22 -4.33 16.85
CA ASN A 208 -1.39 -5.21 16.81
C ASN A 208 -1.01 -6.66 16.49
N GLU A 209 -0.17 -6.89 15.49
CA GLU A 209 0.33 -8.24 15.14
C GLU A 209 1.10 -8.86 16.31
N CYS A 210 1.93 -8.07 17.00
CA CYS A 210 2.64 -8.52 18.19
C CYS A 210 1.67 -8.85 19.34
N LYS A 211 0.64 -8.04 19.57
CA LYS A 211 -0.40 -8.33 20.58
C LYS A 211 -1.20 -9.59 20.26
N LEU A 212 -1.50 -9.84 18.98
CA LEU A 212 -2.15 -11.08 18.53
C LEU A 212 -1.22 -12.30 18.70
N LEU A 213 0.09 -12.16 18.44
CA LEU A 213 1.05 -13.24 18.72
C LEU A 213 1.16 -13.54 20.22
N LEU A 214 1.03 -12.52 21.06
CA LEU A 214 1.10 -12.62 22.50
C LEU A 214 -0.25 -12.94 23.17
N THR A 215 -1.30 -13.29 22.42
CA THR A 215 -2.63 -13.59 22.97
C THR A 215 -2.60 -14.66 24.06
N TYR A 216 -1.76 -15.68 23.93
CA TYR A 216 -1.57 -16.71 24.96
C TYR A 216 -0.31 -16.50 25.82
N LYS A 217 0.45 -15.43 25.59
CA LYS A 217 1.75 -15.16 26.23
C LYS A 217 1.78 -13.77 26.90
N HIS A 218 1.07 -13.65 28.02
CA HIS A 218 0.84 -12.36 28.68
C HIS A 218 2.04 -11.78 29.45
N ASN A 219 3.14 -12.51 29.57
CA ASN A 219 4.31 -12.10 30.35
C ASN A 219 5.32 -11.22 29.56
N ILE A 220 4.94 -10.79 28.35
CA ILE A 220 5.71 -9.90 27.48
C ILE A 220 4.88 -8.65 27.19
N ASN A 221 5.43 -7.50 27.53
CA ASN A 221 4.79 -6.20 27.37
C ASN A 221 5.33 -5.49 26.13
N VAL A 222 4.43 -4.82 25.40
CA VAL A 222 4.73 -4.11 24.16
C VAL A 222 4.16 -2.70 24.25
N LEU A 223 4.90 -1.71 23.76
CA LEU A 223 4.47 -0.32 23.68
C LEU A 223 4.88 0.32 22.35
N THR A 224 4.08 1.25 21.84
CA THR A 224 4.41 2.09 20.69
C THR A 224 4.84 3.49 21.12
N LEU A 225 5.92 4.02 20.53
CA LEU A 225 6.34 5.42 20.66
C LEU A 225 6.29 6.10 19.29
N THR A 226 5.22 6.82 19.03
CA THR A 226 5.00 7.51 17.75
C THR A 226 4.61 8.97 17.97
N GLY A 227 4.88 9.83 16.99
CA GLY A 227 4.54 11.25 17.12
C GLY A 227 3.03 11.48 17.26
N GLY A 228 2.64 12.68 17.70
CA GLY A 228 1.23 13.07 17.87
C GLY A 228 0.61 12.69 19.22
N ILE A 229 1.33 11.93 20.05
CA ILE A 229 1.02 11.70 21.47
C ILE A 229 1.81 12.72 22.30
N LYS A 230 1.28 13.19 23.44
CA LYS A 230 2.05 14.08 24.33
C LYS A 230 3.18 13.30 24.98
N ARG A 231 4.38 13.89 25.05
CA ARG A 231 5.59 13.23 25.60
C ARG A 231 5.40 12.73 27.03
N ARG A 232 4.62 13.47 27.82
CA ARG A 232 4.25 13.10 29.19
C ARG A 232 3.43 11.81 29.23
N ASP A 233 2.52 11.61 28.28
CA ASP A 233 1.68 10.40 28.22
C ASP A 233 2.53 9.18 27.85
N ASP A 234 3.52 9.33 26.97
CA ASP A 234 4.49 8.27 26.67
C ASP A 234 5.28 7.86 27.92
N GLN A 235 5.78 8.83 28.70
CA GLN A 235 6.50 8.56 29.95
C GLN A 235 5.63 7.83 30.98
N LEU A 236 4.36 8.24 31.13
CA LEU A 236 3.41 7.57 32.01
C LEU A 236 3.12 6.14 31.55
N ASN A 237 2.95 5.94 30.24
CA ASN A 237 2.71 4.62 29.66
C ASN A 237 3.91 3.69 29.83
N ILE A 238 5.14 4.18 29.63
CA ILE A 238 6.38 3.41 29.86
C ILE A 238 6.44 2.93 31.33
N ARG A 239 6.21 3.83 32.30
CA ARG A 239 6.23 3.48 33.73
C ARG A 239 5.16 2.46 34.11
N ARG A 240 3.96 2.59 33.53
CA ARG A 240 2.82 1.71 33.80
C ARG A 240 2.99 0.33 33.17
N ILE A 241 3.38 0.29 31.90
CA ILE A 241 3.40 -0.94 31.08
C ILE A 241 4.69 -1.73 31.30
N LYS A 242 5.82 -1.05 31.57
CA LYS A 242 7.16 -1.66 31.65
C LYS A 242 7.44 -2.57 30.43
N PRO A 243 7.54 -1.98 29.23
CA PRO A 243 7.60 -2.75 27.98
C PRO A 243 8.92 -3.52 27.84
N ASP A 244 8.82 -4.79 27.41
CA ASP A 244 9.95 -5.59 26.93
C ASP A 244 10.27 -5.25 25.46
N ILE A 245 9.24 -4.88 24.69
CA ILE A 245 9.34 -4.50 23.27
C ILE A 245 8.83 -3.08 23.08
N ILE A 246 9.64 -2.22 22.47
CA ILE A 246 9.23 -0.89 22.01
C ILE A 246 9.23 -0.86 20.48
N ILE A 247 8.12 -0.40 19.90
CA ILE A 247 7.98 -0.14 18.46
C ILE A 247 7.86 1.37 18.25
N CYS A 248 8.69 1.97 17.41
CA CYS A 248 8.76 3.43 17.34
C CYS A 248 9.08 3.99 15.95
N THR A 249 8.70 5.24 15.74
CA THR A 249 9.16 6.05 14.60
C THR A 249 10.41 6.83 14.97
N VAL A 250 11.37 6.94 14.04
CA VAL A 250 12.70 7.58 14.26
C VAL A 250 12.58 8.93 14.97
N GLY A 251 11.81 9.87 14.40
CA GLY A 251 11.73 11.22 14.96
C GLY A 251 11.16 11.28 16.38
N ARG A 252 10.22 10.39 16.75
CA ARG A 252 9.68 10.35 18.12
C ARG A 252 10.70 9.77 19.10
N LEU A 253 11.42 8.74 18.69
CA LEU A 253 12.43 8.14 19.54
C LEU A 253 13.58 9.12 19.79
N LEU A 254 14.04 9.82 18.75
CA LEU A 254 15.06 10.85 18.88
C LEU A 254 14.61 12.02 19.78
N ASP A 255 13.37 12.50 19.61
CA ASP A 255 12.75 13.51 20.50
C ASP A 255 12.81 13.09 21.99
N HIS A 256 12.58 11.81 22.28
CA HIS A 256 12.72 11.30 23.65
C HIS A 256 14.17 11.25 24.13
N PHE A 257 15.12 10.78 23.31
CA PHE A 257 16.54 10.77 23.69
C PHE A 257 17.08 12.17 23.97
N GLU A 258 16.67 13.17 23.20
CA GLU A 258 17.14 14.55 23.33
C GLU A 258 16.43 15.32 24.44
N SER A 259 15.12 15.09 24.62
CA SER A 259 14.28 15.93 25.49
C SER A 259 13.82 15.27 26.79
N THR A 260 14.04 13.96 26.98
CA THR A 260 13.60 13.25 28.19
C THR A 260 14.81 12.83 29.03
N TYR A 261 14.86 13.34 30.26
CA TYR A 261 15.95 13.04 31.20
C TYR A 261 16.10 11.53 31.43
N LEU A 262 17.33 11.03 31.30
CA LEU A 262 17.72 9.62 31.48
C LEU A 262 16.92 8.62 30.64
N PHE A 263 16.37 9.03 29.49
CA PHE A 263 15.57 8.13 28.66
C PHE A 263 16.38 6.96 28.08
N ASN A 264 17.68 7.17 27.83
CA ASN A 264 18.62 6.15 27.41
C ASN A 264 18.77 4.98 28.38
N THR A 265 18.55 5.20 29.68
CA THR A 265 18.63 4.15 30.71
C THR A 265 17.65 2.98 30.45
N LEU A 266 16.53 3.25 29.77
CA LEU A 266 15.56 2.22 29.37
C LEU A 266 16.15 1.17 28.43
N PHE A 267 17.23 1.53 27.71
CA PHE A 267 17.85 0.73 26.67
C PHE A 267 19.25 0.24 27.04
N GLU A 268 19.73 0.43 28.28
CA GLU A 268 21.08 0.01 28.70
C GLU A 268 21.36 -1.47 28.44
N ASN A 269 20.36 -2.33 28.67
CA ASN A 269 20.47 -3.77 28.46
C ASN A 269 19.80 -4.25 27.15
N LEU A 270 19.60 -3.35 26.19
CA LEU A 270 18.97 -3.68 24.91
C LEU A 270 19.70 -4.84 24.22
N LYS A 271 18.97 -5.92 23.91
CA LYS A 271 19.54 -7.12 23.29
C LYS A 271 19.35 -7.14 21.78
N MET A 272 18.27 -6.53 21.28
CA MET A 272 17.91 -6.60 19.87
C MET A 272 17.44 -5.25 19.33
N LEU A 273 18.04 -4.81 18.23
CA LEU A 273 17.59 -3.67 17.43
C LEU A 273 17.12 -4.17 16.07
N ILE A 274 15.89 -3.82 15.71
CA ILE A 274 15.28 -4.18 14.42
C ILE A 274 14.94 -2.89 13.68
N ILE A 275 15.40 -2.75 12.44
CA ILE A 275 14.95 -1.70 11.53
C ILE A 275 14.15 -2.36 10.41
N ASP A 276 12.85 -2.07 10.37
CA ASP A 276 11.96 -2.52 9.29
C ASP A 276 11.74 -1.42 8.26
N GLU A 277 11.59 -1.82 7.00
CA GLU A 277 11.53 -0.94 5.83
C GLU A 277 12.69 0.08 5.81
N ALA A 278 13.93 -0.42 5.97
CA ALA A 278 15.14 0.40 6.02
C ALA A 278 15.36 1.26 4.76
N ASP A 279 15.00 0.73 3.58
CA ASP A 279 14.97 1.48 2.32
C ASP A 279 14.02 2.69 2.38
N GLN A 280 12.89 2.58 3.10
CA GLN A 280 11.99 3.71 3.30
C GLN A 280 12.67 4.81 4.11
N LEU A 281 13.22 4.45 5.27
CA LEU A 281 13.79 5.41 6.18
C LEU A 281 14.86 6.25 5.50
N LEU A 282 15.68 5.59 4.67
CA LEU A 282 16.65 6.22 3.79
C LEU A 282 16.01 7.14 2.76
N SER A 283 15.03 6.66 1.98
CA SER A 283 14.35 7.46 0.97
C SER A 283 13.64 8.71 1.54
N THR A 284 13.25 8.67 2.81
CA THR A 284 12.62 9.79 3.52
C THR A 284 13.63 10.77 4.16
N GLY A 285 14.93 10.49 4.04
CA GLY A 285 15.99 11.36 4.58
C GLY A 285 16.29 11.17 6.06
N TYR A 286 15.85 10.07 6.69
CA TYR A 286 16.12 9.78 8.11
C TYR A 286 17.53 9.24 8.38
N GLU A 287 18.41 9.18 7.39
CA GLU A 287 19.75 8.61 7.51
C GLU A 287 20.56 9.25 8.66
N ASN A 288 20.64 10.58 8.67
CA ASN A 288 21.34 11.33 9.70
C ASN A 288 20.71 11.12 11.09
N ASP A 289 19.38 11.06 11.16
CA ASP A 289 18.64 10.86 12.40
C ASP A 289 18.87 9.44 12.94
N ILE A 290 18.93 8.43 12.07
CA ILE A 290 19.28 7.06 12.46
C ILE A 290 20.71 7.02 13.00
N HIS A 291 21.67 7.67 12.33
CA HIS A 291 23.04 7.73 12.82
C HIS A 291 23.13 8.35 14.22
N ARG A 292 22.42 9.46 14.47
CA ARG A 292 22.32 10.08 15.79
C ARG A 292 21.66 9.15 16.81
N LEU A 293 20.57 8.48 16.43
CA LEU A 293 19.86 7.55 17.32
C LEU A 293 20.78 6.41 17.78
N LEU A 294 21.59 5.85 16.86
CA LEU A 294 22.51 4.78 17.18
C LEU A 294 23.57 5.17 18.23
N THR A 295 23.90 6.46 18.38
CA THR A 295 24.85 6.91 19.42
C THR A 295 24.28 6.86 20.83
N TYR A 296 22.95 6.82 20.98
CA TYR A 296 22.28 6.68 22.28
C TYR A 296 22.08 5.22 22.71
N LEU A 297 22.32 4.26 21.83
CA LEU A 297 22.06 2.83 22.05
C LEU A 297 23.35 2.05 22.35
N PRO A 298 23.30 1.01 23.21
CA PRO A 298 24.48 0.22 23.57
C PRO A 298 25.01 -0.57 22.37
N SER A 299 26.32 -0.55 22.14
CA SER A 299 26.96 -1.20 20.98
C SER A 299 26.79 -2.73 20.95
N ASN A 300 26.79 -3.38 22.12
CA ASN A 300 26.66 -4.83 22.23
C ASN A 300 25.20 -5.28 22.22
N ARG A 301 24.66 -5.43 21.01
CA ARG A 301 23.31 -5.92 20.73
C ARG A 301 23.31 -6.66 19.39
N ARG A 302 22.25 -7.41 19.13
CA ARG A 302 21.98 -8.01 17.82
C ARG A 302 21.21 -7.04 16.94
N ASN A 303 21.67 -6.82 15.72
CA ASN A 303 21.07 -5.91 14.76
C ASN A 303 20.40 -6.68 13.62
N ILE A 304 19.14 -6.34 13.32
CA ILE A 304 18.35 -6.94 12.25
C ILE A 304 17.87 -5.83 11.32
N LEU A 305 18.29 -5.88 10.06
CA LEU A 305 17.89 -4.94 9.02
C LEU A 305 16.94 -5.66 8.04
N LEU A 306 15.73 -5.13 7.85
CA LEU A 306 14.78 -5.65 6.88
C LEU A 306 14.52 -4.62 5.77
N SER A 307 14.56 -5.09 4.53
CA SER A 307 14.23 -4.27 3.36
C SER A 307 13.56 -5.09 2.26
N ALA A 308 12.80 -4.44 1.40
CA ALA A 308 12.36 -5.05 0.14
C ALA A 308 13.43 -4.94 -0.95
N THR A 309 14.27 -3.91 -0.89
CA THR A 309 15.24 -3.57 -1.92
C THR A 309 16.63 -3.38 -1.32
N LEU A 310 17.67 -3.74 -2.06
CA LEU A 310 19.07 -3.43 -1.73
C LEU A 310 19.53 -2.29 -2.65
N GLY A 311 19.16 -1.06 -2.32
CA GLY A 311 19.70 0.13 -3.00
C GLY A 311 21.07 0.53 -2.43
N TYR A 312 21.84 1.32 -3.18
CA TYR A 312 23.17 1.81 -2.76
C TYR A 312 23.18 2.45 -1.35
N ASN A 313 22.15 3.20 -0.99
CA ASN A 313 22.06 3.87 0.31
C ASN A 313 21.94 2.89 1.49
N LEU A 314 21.49 1.64 1.24
CA LEU A 314 21.38 0.64 2.30
C LEU A 314 22.76 0.14 2.76
N ASP A 315 23.76 0.18 1.88
CA ASP A 315 25.10 -0.29 2.20
C ASP A 315 25.77 0.56 3.29
N GLU A 316 25.49 1.87 3.34
CA GLU A 316 26.03 2.77 4.36
C GLU A 316 25.44 2.50 5.74
N ILE A 317 24.11 2.38 5.84
CA ILE A 317 23.44 2.00 7.09
C ILE A 317 23.90 0.61 7.52
N ARG A 318 23.96 -0.36 6.60
CA ARG A 318 24.45 -1.71 6.90
C ARG A 318 25.84 -1.67 7.50
N LYS A 319 26.79 -0.94 6.90
CA LYS A 319 28.18 -0.84 7.37
C LYS A 319 28.29 -0.26 8.78
N LYS A 320 27.43 0.70 9.15
CA LYS A 320 27.44 1.28 10.50
C LYS A 320 26.65 0.47 11.54
N MET A 321 25.65 -0.30 11.11
CA MET A 321 24.76 -1.01 12.03
C MET A 321 25.15 -2.47 12.24
N CYS A 322 25.56 -3.19 11.19
CA CYS A 322 25.84 -4.61 11.24
C CYS A 322 27.34 -4.89 11.44
N LYS A 323 27.65 -5.88 12.26
CA LYS A 323 28.99 -6.47 12.37
C LYS A 323 29.37 -7.17 11.07
N SER A 324 30.68 -7.41 10.86
CA SER A 324 31.20 -8.04 9.64
C SER A 324 30.74 -9.49 9.43
N ASP A 325 30.36 -10.19 10.50
CA ASP A 325 29.90 -11.58 10.51
C ASP A 325 28.38 -11.74 10.35
N TYR A 326 27.70 -10.71 9.81
CA TYR A 326 26.25 -10.75 9.59
C TYR A 326 25.83 -11.83 8.58
N ILE A 327 24.63 -12.36 8.76
CA ILE A 327 24.02 -13.33 7.85
C ILE A 327 23.07 -12.57 6.91
N TYR A 328 23.33 -12.69 5.62
CA TYR A 328 22.42 -12.19 4.58
C TYR A 328 21.44 -13.29 4.16
N LEU A 329 20.15 -13.03 4.37
CA LEU A 329 19.05 -13.90 3.95
C LEU A 329 18.35 -13.27 2.75
N ASN A 330 18.74 -13.69 1.55
CA ASN A 330 18.03 -13.33 0.33
C ASN A 330 16.82 -14.25 0.12
N CYS A 331 15.62 -13.71 0.38
CA CYS A 331 14.37 -14.42 0.15
C CYS A 331 13.69 -14.00 -1.16
N VAL A 332 14.42 -13.33 -2.06
CA VAL A 332 13.96 -12.92 -3.39
C VAL A 332 14.60 -13.85 -4.42
N LYS A 333 13.82 -14.81 -4.94
CA LYS A 333 14.30 -15.87 -5.83
C LYS A 333 14.89 -15.36 -7.17
N ASP A 334 14.42 -14.21 -7.65
CA ASP A 334 14.92 -13.54 -8.85
C ASP A 334 15.16 -12.06 -8.58
N ILE A 335 16.41 -11.62 -8.72
CA ILE A 335 16.81 -10.20 -8.56
C ILE A 335 16.07 -9.31 -9.58
N SER A 336 15.70 -9.86 -10.74
CA SER A 336 14.96 -9.16 -11.80
C SER A 336 13.47 -8.97 -11.50
N LYS A 337 12.88 -9.71 -10.54
CA LYS A 337 11.45 -9.66 -10.24
C LYS A 337 11.20 -9.13 -8.83
N HIS A 338 11.24 -7.80 -8.67
CA HIS A 338 10.88 -7.15 -7.41
C HIS A 338 9.38 -7.25 -7.07
N THR A 339 8.53 -7.63 -8.03
CA THR A 339 7.08 -7.77 -7.89
C THR A 339 6.63 -9.24 -7.80
N SER A 340 5.42 -9.49 -7.31
CA SER A 340 4.81 -10.84 -7.27
C SER A 340 4.54 -11.36 -8.68
N ASP A 341 4.77 -12.65 -8.98
CA ASP A 341 4.44 -13.23 -10.29
C ASP A 341 2.92 -13.22 -10.58
N GLN A 342 2.09 -13.06 -9.55
CA GLN A 342 0.64 -12.97 -9.67
C GLN A 342 0.12 -11.53 -9.88
N LEU A 343 1.03 -10.56 -9.91
CA LEU A 343 0.74 -9.16 -10.14
C LEU A 343 0.82 -8.85 -11.63
N ILE A 344 -0.31 -8.45 -12.23
CA ILE A 344 -0.35 -7.91 -13.58
C ILE A 344 -0.22 -6.39 -13.50
N GLN A 345 0.75 -5.84 -14.21
CA GLN A 345 1.06 -4.41 -14.16
C GLN A 345 0.82 -3.76 -15.51
N TYR A 346 0.21 -2.58 -15.48
CA TYR A 346 -0.03 -1.76 -16.64
C TYR A 346 0.52 -0.34 -16.44
N VAL A 347 1.00 0.25 -17.53
CA VAL A 347 1.26 1.68 -17.66
C VAL A 347 0.31 2.25 -18.70
N LEU A 348 -0.28 3.40 -18.41
CA LEU A 348 -1.13 4.14 -19.31
C LEU A 348 -0.56 5.56 -19.45
N PHE A 349 -0.12 5.88 -20.67
CA PHE A 349 0.36 7.22 -21.02
C PHE A 349 -0.82 8.06 -21.52
N HIS A 350 -1.03 9.24 -20.95
CA HIS A 350 -2.17 10.10 -21.30
C HIS A 350 -1.79 11.57 -21.26
N LYS A 351 -2.64 12.43 -21.84
CA LYS A 351 -2.48 13.88 -21.65
C LYS A 351 -2.99 14.26 -20.27
N ALA A 352 -2.35 15.21 -19.61
CA ALA A 352 -2.73 15.68 -18.28
C ALA A 352 -4.22 16.10 -18.20
N ILE A 353 -4.74 16.68 -19.27
CA ILE A 353 -6.15 17.09 -19.45
C ILE A 353 -7.15 15.92 -19.37
N ASP A 354 -6.73 14.69 -19.61
CA ASP A 354 -7.60 13.51 -19.62
C ASP A 354 -7.57 12.72 -18.29
N THR A 355 -6.70 13.11 -17.34
CA THR A 355 -6.41 12.35 -16.11
C THR A 355 -7.67 11.96 -15.33
N THR A 356 -8.56 12.91 -15.07
CA THR A 356 -9.77 12.66 -14.26
C THR A 356 -10.77 11.75 -14.97
N ILE A 357 -10.91 11.89 -16.30
CA ILE A 357 -11.82 11.06 -17.10
C ILE A 357 -11.34 9.62 -17.14
N ILE A 358 -10.04 9.43 -17.38
CA ILE A 358 -9.41 8.09 -17.40
C ILE A 358 -9.53 7.43 -16.03
N LEU A 359 -9.22 8.15 -14.94
CA LEU A 359 -9.36 7.63 -13.59
C LEU A 359 -10.80 7.19 -13.29
N TYR A 360 -11.79 8.03 -13.65
CA TYR A 360 -13.20 7.70 -13.46
C TYR A 360 -13.59 6.44 -14.25
N ASN A 361 -13.24 6.36 -15.54
CA ASN A 361 -13.61 5.24 -16.39
C ASN A 361 -12.96 3.93 -15.94
N LEU A 362 -11.68 3.96 -15.55
CA LEU A 362 -10.99 2.79 -14.98
C LEU A 362 -11.68 2.27 -13.71
N LEU A 363 -12.08 3.16 -12.81
CA LEU A 363 -12.79 2.79 -11.59
C LEU A 363 -14.15 2.17 -11.90
N ILE A 364 -14.96 2.82 -12.74
CA ILE A 364 -16.29 2.32 -13.12
C ILE A 364 -16.21 0.98 -13.83
N GLU A 365 -15.28 0.81 -14.77
CA GLU A 365 -15.09 -0.46 -15.48
C GLU A 365 -14.70 -1.56 -14.51
N HIS A 366 -13.72 -1.32 -13.63
CA HIS A 366 -13.28 -2.31 -12.65
C HIS A 366 -14.41 -2.70 -11.69
N MET A 367 -15.19 -1.72 -11.21
CA MET A 367 -16.37 -1.96 -10.36
C MET A 367 -17.44 -2.78 -11.08
N ARG A 368 -17.64 -2.53 -12.38
CA ARG A 368 -18.61 -3.26 -13.22
C ARG A 368 -18.18 -4.69 -13.49
N LEU A 369 -16.89 -4.94 -13.72
CA LEU A 369 -16.35 -6.28 -13.98
C LEU A 369 -16.26 -7.13 -12.71
N ASN A 370 -16.03 -6.51 -11.55
CA ASN A 370 -15.84 -7.19 -10.26
C ASN A 370 -16.97 -6.86 -9.29
N GLN A 371 -18.22 -7.05 -9.73
CA GLN A 371 -19.39 -6.73 -8.89
C GLN A 371 -19.28 -7.42 -7.53
N PHE A 372 -19.51 -6.65 -6.47
CA PHE A 372 -19.46 -7.09 -5.07
C PHE A 372 -18.12 -7.65 -4.57
N THR A 373 -17.04 -7.54 -5.35
CA THR A 373 -15.73 -8.11 -5.01
C THR A 373 -14.57 -7.14 -5.25
N TYR A 374 -14.83 -5.89 -5.65
CA TYR A 374 -13.79 -4.90 -5.89
C TYR A 374 -13.30 -4.25 -4.59
N LYS A 375 -11.99 -4.25 -4.39
CA LYS A 375 -11.32 -3.45 -3.36
C LYS A 375 -10.13 -2.74 -3.98
N ILE A 376 -10.20 -1.41 -4.03
CA ILE A 376 -9.34 -0.57 -4.87
C ILE A 376 -8.58 0.42 -3.99
N ILE A 377 -7.30 0.64 -4.28
CA ILE A 377 -6.52 1.74 -3.71
C ILE A 377 -6.04 2.65 -4.84
N VAL A 378 -6.30 3.94 -4.71
CA VAL A 378 -5.81 4.98 -5.61
C VAL A 378 -4.78 5.83 -4.87
N PHE A 379 -3.54 5.82 -5.36
CA PHE A 379 -2.46 6.65 -4.85
C PHE A 379 -2.40 7.97 -5.62
N PHE A 380 -2.34 9.07 -4.86
CA PHE A 380 -2.11 10.42 -5.38
C PHE A 380 -0.75 10.95 -4.91
N PRO A 381 -0.10 11.85 -5.68
CA PRO A 381 1.24 12.35 -5.36
C PRO A 381 1.27 13.23 -4.11
N THR A 382 0.16 13.88 -3.74
CA THR A 382 0.10 14.76 -2.57
C THR A 382 -1.14 14.52 -1.72
N ALA A 383 -1.05 14.88 -0.44
CA ALA A 383 -2.18 14.86 0.48
C ALA A 383 -3.33 15.79 0.03
N ARG A 384 -3.00 16.95 -0.56
CA ARG A 384 -4.02 17.90 -1.05
C ARG A 384 -4.72 17.37 -2.30
N ALA A 385 -3.99 16.71 -3.21
CA ALA A 385 -4.57 15.98 -4.34
C ALA A 385 -5.54 14.89 -3.85
N THR A 386 -5.09 14.10 -2.88
CA THR A 386 -5.93 13.06 -2.24
C THR A 386 -7.22 13.65 -1.70
N SER A 387 -7.15 14.77 -0.95
CA SER A 387 -8.35 15.42 -0.39
C SER A 387 -9.28 15.98 -1.46
N PHE A 388 -8.73 16.65 -2.47
CA PHE A 388 -9.54 17.18 -3.58
C PHE A 388 -10.29 16.05 -4.28
N TYR A 389 -9.57 15.01 -4.73
CA TYR A 389 -10.19 13.89 -5.44
C TYR A 389 -11.18 13.13 -4.56
N ALA A 390 -10.91 12.94 -3.27
CA ALA A 390 -11.85 12.26 -2.38
C ALA A 390 -13.16 13.04 -2.25
N GLN A 391 -13.07 14.36 -1.99
CA GLN A 391 -14.26 15.20 -1.88
C GLN A 391 -14.97 15.38 -3.22
N PHE A 392 -14.24 15.46 -4.32
CA PHE A 392 -14.81 15.53 -5.66
C PHE A 392 -15.62 14.26 -5.99
N PHE A 393 -15.06 13.08 -5.73
CA PHE A 393 -15.76 11.81 -5.96
C PHE A 393 -17.00 11.65 -5.07
N ILE A 394 -16.91 12.01 -3.78
CA ILE A 394 -18.04 11.91 -2.84
C ILE A 394 -19.14 12.91 -3.18
N ASN A 395 -18.79 14.19 -3.31
CA ASN A 395 -19.77 15.26 -3.36
C ASN A 395 -20.31 15.47 -4.78
N GLN A 396 -19.47 15.33 -5.80
CA GLN A 396 -19.86 15.58 -7.18
C GLN A 396 -20.26 14.30 -7.90
N LEU A 397 -19.40 13.28 -7.89
CA LEU A 397 -19.65 12.03 -8.63
C LEU A 397 -20.52 11.03 -7.88
N LYS A 398 -20.83 11.29 -6.60
CA LYS A 398 -21.63 10.43 -5.71
C LYS A 398 -21.04 9.01 -5.56
N ILE A 399 -19.72 8.89 -5.62
CA ILE A 399 -18.98 7.64 -5.40
C ILE A 399 -18.39 7.66 -3.99
N SER A 400 -18.73 6.67 -3.18
CA SER A 400 -18.20 6.53 -1.83
C SER A 400 -16.73 6.11 -1.87
N VAL A 401 -15.86 6.90 -1.22
CA VAL A 401 -14.44 6.58 -1.07
C VAL A 401 -13.98 6.81 0.36
N TYR A 402 -13.00 6.02 0.78
CA TYR A 402 -12.22 6.24 2.00
C TYR A 402 -11.07 7.21 1.71
N GLU A 403 -10.69 8.06 2.67
CA GLU A 403 -9.65 9.08 2.49
C GLU A 403 -8.59 8.98 3.60
N ILE A 404 -7.33 8.73 3.23
CA ILE A 404 -6.20 8.65 4.17
C ILE A 404 -4.99 9.44 3.63
N HIS A 405 -4.49 10.42 4.39
CA HIS A 405 -3.25 11.13 4.07
C HIS A 405 -2.72 11.88 5.30
N ARG A 406 -1.48 12.37 5.27
CA ARG A 406 -0.81 12.99 6.44
C ARG A 406 -1.54 14.17 7.07
N LYS A 407 -2.34 14.92 6.30
CA LYS A 407 -3.17 16.04 6.81
C LYS A 407 -4.45 15.60 7.56
N LYS A 408 -4.84 14.32 7.54
CA LYS A 408 -5.91 13.82 8.43
C LYS A 408 -5.36 13.54 9.81
N GLU A 409 -6.17 13.79 10.83
CA GLU A 409 -5.85 13.45 12.20
C GLU A 409 -5.54 11.96 12.37
N MET A 410 -4.60 11.64 13.28
CA MET A 410 -4.17 10.26 13.53
C MET A 410 -5.35 9.32 13.84
N ALA A 411 -6.25 9.74 14.73
CA ALA A 411 -7.42 8.96 15.13
C ALA A 411 -8.32 8.66 13.92
N HIS A 412 -8.58 9.66 13.07
CA HIS A 412 -9.35 9.47 11.84
C HIS A 412 -8.66 8.49 10.89
N ARG A 413 -7.35 8.59 10.70
CA ARG A 413 -6.59 7.67 9.82
C ARG A 413 -6.67 6.23 10.31
N GLN A 414 -6.56 6.00 11.62
CA GLN A 414 -6.67 4.67 12.21
C GLN A 414 -8.07 4.09 12.06
N ILE A 415 -9.13 4.87 12.35
CA ILE A 415 -10.51 4.43 12.19
C ILE A 415 -10.81 4.08 10.73
N THR A 416 -10.42 4.94 9.79
CA THR A 416 -10.62 4.75 8.36
C THR A 416 -9.83 3.54 7.83
N ALA A 417 -8.57 3.36 8.26
CA ALA A 417 -7.78 2.19 7.89
C ALA A 417 -8.40 0.88 8.39
N ASN A 418 -8.88 0.86 9.63
CA ASN A 418 -9.55 -0.32 10.19
C ASN A 418 -10.85 -0.65 9.45
N ARG A 419 -11.67 0.36 9.16
CA ARG A 419 -12.92 0.18 8.38
C ARG A 419 -12.64 -0.36 6.99
N PHE A 420 -11.72 0.27 6.25
CA PHE A 420 -11.35 -0.19 4.92
C PHE A 420 -10.73 -1.60 4.92
N SER A 421 -9.97 -1.95 5.97
CA SER A 421 -9.41 -3.29 6.11
C SER A 421 -10.50 -4.38 6.20
N MET A 422 -11.57 -4.11 6.96
CA MET A 422 -12.70 -5.04 7.15
C MET A 422 -13.67 -5.08 5.96
N GLU A 423 -13.64 -4.08 5.09
CA GLU A 423 -14.55 -3.97 3.96
C GLU A 423 -14.25 -5.04 2.88
N SER A 424 -15.28 -5.68 2.35
CA SER A 424 -15.16 -6.55 1.17
C SER A 424 -15.14 -5.76 -0.14
N VAL A 425 -15.80 -4.60 -0.15
CA VAL A 425 -15.96 -3.74 -1.32
C VAL A 425 -15.70 -2.28 -1.00
N GLY A 426 -14.71 -1.66 -1.65
CA GLY A 426 -14.47 -0.24 -1.42
C GLY A 426 -13.32 0.36 -2.21
N ILE A 427 -13.25 1.69 -2.17
CA ILE A 427 -12.21 2.48 -2.83
C ILE A 427 -11.52 3.34 -1.77
N LEU A 428 -10.21 3.21 -1.63
CA LEU A 428 -9.39 4.03 -0.77
C LEU A 428 -8.56 5.00 -1.60
N PHE A 429 -8.78 6.30 -1.39
CA PHE A 429 -7.92 7.36 -1.91
C PHE A 429 -6.88 7.70 -0.85
N THR A 430 -5.61 7.62 -1.24
CA THR A 430 -4.51 7.81 -0.31
C THR A 430 -3.30 8.48 -0.95
N SER A 431 -2.46 9.03 -0.09
CA SER A 431 -1.10 9.46 -0.45
C SER A 431 -0.10 8.36 -0.03
N ASP A 432 1.19 8.69 0.02
CA ASP A 432 2.24 7.73 0.35
C ASP A 432 2.16 7.13 1.76
N ILE A 433 1.31 7.67 2.63
CA ILE A 433 1.17 7.18 4.00
C ILE A 433 0.61 5.74 4.06
N SER A 434 -0.15 5.32 3.05
CA SER A 434 -0.66 3.94 2.93
C SER A 434 0.17 3.07 1.99
N SER A 435 1.22 3.61 1.37
CA SER A 435 2.06 2.84 0.43
C SER A 435 2.85 1.73 1.13
N ARG A 436 3.05 1.89 2.44
CA ARG A 436 4.00 1.11 3.24
C ARG A 436 3.45 0.74 4.61
N GLY A 437 3.85 -0.43 5.11
CA GLY A 437 3.30 -1.01 6.34
C GLY A 437 1.87 -1.54 6.27
N LEU A 438 0.86 -0.71 5.99
CA LEU A 438 -0.57 -1.05 6.11
C LEU A 438 -0.99 -2.29 5.30
N ASN A 439 -1.45 -3.33 5.99
CA ASN A 439 -1.98 -4.56 5.38
C ASN A 439 -3.49 -4.48 5.19
N TYR A 440 -3.90 -4.21 3.95
CA TYR A 440 -5.29 -4.33 3.53
C TYR A 440 -5.46 -5.66 2.80
N PRO A 441 -6.29 -6.58 3.31
CA PRO A 441 -6.53 -7.85 2.63
C PRO A 441 -7.31 -7.60 1.34
N ASP A 442 -7.06 -8.45 0.35
CA ASP A 442 -7.90 -8.64 -0.84
C ASP A 442 -8.04 -7.41 -1.74
N ILE A 443 -6.99 -6.60 -1.84
CA ILE A 443 -6.93 -5.52 -2.81
C ILE A 443 -6.88 -6.10 -4.22
N THR A 444 -7.91 -5.80 -5.01
CA THR A 444 -8.06 -6.23 -6.41
C THR A 444 -7.32 -5.34 -7.41
N LEU A 445 -7.28 -4.03 -7.14
CA LEU A 445 -6.70 -3.03 -8.04
C LEU A 445 -5.94 -1.93 -7.29
N ILE A 446 -4.74 -1.65 -7.75
CA ILE A 446 -3.98 -0.45 -7.40
C ILE A 446 -3.97 0.50 -8.60
N ILE A 447 -4.39 1.75 -8.42
CA ILE A 447 -4.18 2.81 -9.40
C ILE A 447 -3.20 3.81 -8.82
N GLN A 448 -2.17 4.18 -9.58
CA GLN A 448 -1.25 5.25 -9.22
C GLN A 448 -1.47 6.41 -10.18
N VAL A 449 -1.96 7.53 -9.66
CA VAL A 449 -2.12 8.76 -10.42
C VAL A 449 -0.80 9.52 -10.31
N ASN A 450 -0.17 9.78 -11.45
CA ASN A 450 1.16 10.39 -11.56
C ASN A 450 2.31 9.55 -10.98
N THR A 451 3.53 10.02 -11.22
CA THR A 451 4.75 9.36 -10.74
C THR A 451 4.84 9.29 -9.19
N PRO A 452 5.20 8.15 -8.59
CA PRO A 452 5.65 8.07 -7.19
C PRO A 452 7.00 8.75 -6.99
N ILE A 453 7.37 9.12 -5.76
CA ILE A 453 8.63 9.79 -5.41
C ILE A 453 9.87 9.02 -5.92
N SER A 454 9.84 7.69 -5.88
CA SER A 454 10.92 6.84 -6.38
C SER A 454 10.43 5.50 -6.93
N ARG A 455 11.29 4.79 -7.67
CA ARG A 455 11.11 3.39 -8.07
C ARG A 455 10.73 2.47 -6.90
N GLU A 456 11.40 2.58 -5.76
CA GLU A 456 11.11 1.74 -4.60
C GLU A 456 9.67 1.98 -4.16
N GLN A 457 9.25 3.24 -4.08
CA GLN A 457 7.88 3.56 -3.70
C GLN A 457 6.85 2.98 -4.69
N TYR A 458 7.14 2.96 -6.00
CA TYR A 458 6.31 2.24 -6.98
C TYR A 458 6.14 0.77 -6.59
N ILE A 459 7.25 0.06 -6.35
CA ILE A 459 7.26 -1.37 -5.99
C ILE A 459 6.45 -1.62 -4.70
N HIS A 460 6.58 -0.73 -3.71
CA HIS A 460 5.86 -0.82 -2.44
C HIS A 460 4.35 -0.59 -2.59
N ARG A 461 3.94 0.34 -3.45
CA ARG A 461 2.52 0.61 -3.77
C ARG A 461 1.88 -0.57 -4.49
N VAL A 462 2.51 -1.10 -5.53
CA VAL A 462 1.96 -2.26 -6.26
C VAL A 462 1.97 -3.54 -5.43
N GLY A 463 2.92 -3.68 -4.49
CA GLY A 463 2.96 -4.77 -3.51
C GLY A 463 1.84 -4.74 -2.44
N ARG A 464 0.87 -3.82 -2.55
CA ARG A 464 -0.36 -3.83 -1.72
C ARG A 464 -1.42 -4.79 -2.26
N THR A 465 -1.33 -5.18 -3.53
CA THR A 465 -2.15 -6.25 -4.13
C THR A 465 -1.32 -7.51 -4.34
N ALA A 466 -1.91 -8.55 -4.93
CA ALA A 466 -1.27 -9.83 -5.22
C ALA A 466 -0.59 -10.51 -4.00
N ARG A 467 -1.23 -10.40 -2.83
CA ARG A 467 -0.76 -10.99 -1.56
C ARG A 467 -1.39 -12.36 -1.32
N SER A 468 -0.72 -13.17 -0.50
CA SER A 468 -1.24 -14.48 -0.04
C SER A 468 -1.70 -15.39 -1.19
N ASN A 469 -0.92 -15.45 -2.28
CA ASN A 469 -1.19 -16.24 -3.47
C ASN A 469 -2.47 -15.85 -4.26
N LYS A 470 -3.00 -14.63 -4.08
CA LYS A 470 -4.11 -14.08 -4.89
C LYS A 470 -3.60 -13.27 -6.08
N LYS A 471 -4.38 -13.22 -7.17
CA LYS A 471 -4.12 -12.33 -8.31
C LYS A 471 -4.33 -10.87 -7.93
N GLY A 472 -3.58 -9.98 -8.55
CA GLY A 472 -3.71 -8.54 -8.36
C GLY A 472 -3.41 -7.77 -9.63
N MET A 473 -4.02 -6.58 -9.76
CA MET A 473 -3.77 -5.68 -10.88
C MET A 473 -3.25 -4.34 -10.37
N ALA A 474 -2.26 -3.78 -11.06
CA ALA A 474 -1.77 -2.42 -10.82
C ALA A 474 -1.70 -1.62 -12.11
N ILE A 475 -2.18 -0.38 -12.08
CA ILE A 475 -2.15 0.55 -13.22
C ILE A 475 -1.48 1.83 -12.75
N ILE A 476 -0.47 2.31 -13.48
CA ILE A 476 0.10 3.64 -13.29
C ILE A 476 -0.30 4.55 -14.46
N LEU A 477 -0.82 5.74 -14.13
CA LEU A 477 -1.20 6.77 -15.07
C LEU A 477 -0.06 7.80 -15.12
N LEU A 478 0.65 7.86 -16.25
CA LEU A 478 1.75 8.79 -16.47
C LEU A 478 1.30 9.81 -17.50
N ASN A 479 1.23 11.08 -17.08
CA ASN A 479 1.03 12.15 -18.04
C ASN A 479 2.34 12.53 -18.73
N GLU A 480 2.29 13.48 -19.65
CA GLU A 480 3.45 13.99 -20.40
C GLU A 480 4.62 14.44 -19.49
N ALA A 481 4.34 14.98 -18.30
CA ALA A 481 5.37 15.41 -17.34
C ALA A 481 6.02 14.26 -16.55
N ASP A 482 5.37 13.08 -16.54
CA ASP A 482 5.80 11.92 -15.75
C ASP A 482 6.41 10.80 -16.61
N GLU A 483 6.38 10.90 -17.94
CA GLU A 483 6.75 9.79 -18.85
C GLU A 483 8.16 9.25 -18.59
N LEU A 484 9.11 10.13 -18.25
CA LEU A 484 10.49 9.73 -17.96
C LEU A 484 10.59 8.76 -16.78
N PHE A 485 9.64 8.80 -15.83
CA PHE A 485 9.60 7.83 -14.73
C PHE A 485 9.46 6.39 -15.24
N TYR A 486 8.86 6.16 -16.41
CA TYR A 486 8.78 4.83 -17.00
C TYR A 486 10.18 4.23 -17.22
N GLN A 487 11.21 5.04 -17.50
CA GLN A 487 12.59 4.55 -17.64
C GLN A 487 13.12 3.92 -16.34
N GLU A 488 12.62 4.37 -15.18
CA GLU A 488 12.99 3.82 -13.88
C GLU A 488 12.30 2.50 -13.56
N ILE A 489 11.26 2.10 -14.29
CA ILE A 489 10.45 0.89 -14.01
C ILE A 489 10.28 -0.04 -15.21
N LYS A 490 10.84 0.29 -16.38
CA LYS A 490 10.64 -0.46 -17.65
C LYS A 490 11.17 -1.89 -17.63
N ASP A 491 12.12 -2.18 -16.75
CA ASP A 491 12.68 -3.51 -16.52
C ASP A 491 11.71 -4.42 -15.75
N LEU A 492 10.69 -3.85 -15.10
CA LEU A 492 9.60 -4.60 -14.51
C LEU A 492 8.64 -5.06 -15.63
N ASN A 493 7.99 -6.22 -15.43
CA ASN A 493 7.01 -6.75 -16.38
C ASN A 493 5.71 -5.90 -16.37
N ILE A 494 5.72 -4.80 -17.11
CA ILE A 494 4.64 -3.81 -17.20
C ILE A 494 4.15 -3.72 -18.65
N GLN A 495 2.86 -3.96 -18.86
CA GLN A 495 2.20 -3.89 -20.16
C GLN A 495 1.68 -2.48 -20.43
N LYS A 496 1.63 -2.06 -21.69
CA LYS A 496 1.10 -0.74 -22.06
C LYS A 496 -0.40 -0.82 -22.36
N LEU A 497 -1.19 0.07 -21.79
CA LEU A 497 -2.60 0.27 -22.14
C LEU A 497 -2.75 1.48 -23.07
N ASN A 498 -3.71 1.40 -23.99
CA ASN A 498 -4.07 2.53 -24.84
C ASN A 498 -5.05 3.45 -24.10
N ALA A 499 -4.65 4.69 -23.85
CA ALA A 499 -5.48 5.69 -23.20
C ALA A 499 -6.79 5.99 -23.95
N GLN A 500 -6.80 5.85 -25.28
CA GLN A 500 -7.98 6.12 -26.11
C GLN A 500 -9.18 5.23 -25.73
N ASN A 501 -8.93 4.04 -25.19
CA ASN A 501 -9.98 3.14 -24.71
C ASN A 501 -10.72 3.71 -23.49
N TYR A 502 -10.11 4.69 -22.80
CA TYR A 502 -10.60 5.26 -21.54
C TYR A 502 -10.91 6.75 -21.62
N THR A 503 -10.73 7.39 -22.80
CA THR A 503 -10.98 8.84 -23.00
C THR A 503 -12.37 9.15 -23.56
N LEU A 504 -13.19 8.14 -23.86
CA LEU A 504 -14.53 8.36 -24.40
C LEU A 504 -15.35 9.26 -23.45
N LYS A 505 -15.85 10.37 -23.99
CA LYS A 505 -16.63 11.37 -23.25
C LYS A 505 -17.95 10.75 -22.80
N ASN A 506 -18.01 10.36 -21.53
CA ASN A 506 -19.26 9.98 -20.88
C ASN A 506 -20.07 11.26 -20.63
N THR A 507 -21.24 11.40 -21.25
CA THR A 507 -22.11 12.58 -21.17
C THR A 507 -22.52 12.90 -19.72
N ASN A 508 -22.62 11.90 -18.86
CA ASN A 508 -22.89 12.10 -17.44
C ASN A 508 -21.68 12.75 -16.75
N LEU A 509 -20.45 12.32 -17.06
CA LEU A 509 -19.24 12.87 -16.48
C LEU A 509 -19.02 14.32 -16.90
N SER A 510 -19.27 14.68 -18.16
CA SER A 510 -19.14 16.07 -18.61
C SER A 510 -20.04 17.04 -17.84
N ASN A 511 -21.25 16.61 -17.48
CA ASN A 511 -22.17 17.43 -16.67
C ASN A 511 -21.66 17.59 -15.23
N TYR A 512 -21.04 16.56 -14.67
CA TYR A 512 -20.42 16.65 -13.35
C TYR A 512 -19.19 17.57 -13.36
N LEU A 513 -18.35 17.50 -14.40
CA LEU A 513 -17.16 18.34 -14.51
C LEU A 513 -17.51 19.83 -14.67
N SER A 514 -18.62 20.18 -15.31
CA SER A 514 -18.99 21.58 -15.54
C SER A 514 -19.62 22.30 -14.34
N THR A 515 -20.17 21.58 -13.36
CA THR A 515 -21.05 22.16 -12.34
C THR A 515 -20.42 22.32 -10.95
N TRP A 516 -19.36 21.56 -10.64
CA TRP A 516 -18.81 21.52 -9.28
C TRP A 516 -18.11 22.81 -8.84
N MET A 517 -17.71 23.68 -9.77
CA MET A 517 -17.03 24.96 -9.48
C MET A 517 -17.87 25.90 -8.60
N SER A 518 -19.20 25.73 -8.58
CA SER A 518 -20.10 26.43 -7.67
C SER A 518 -19.94 26.03 -6.19
N ASN A 519 -19.30 24.88 -5.92
CA ASN A 519 -19.03 24.40 -4.58
C ASN A 519 -17.74 25.04 -4.04
N THR A 520 -17.90 25.98 -3.12
CA THR A 520 -16.80 26.74 -2.50
C THR A 520 -15.76 25.86 -1.80
N GLN A 521 -16.19 24.76 -1.17
CA GLN A 521 -15.28 23.82 -0.50
C GLN A 521 -14.43 23.06 -1.52
N LEU A 522 -15.01 22.58 -2.62
CA LEU A 522 -14.26 21.91 -3.67
C LEU A 522 -13.31 22.87 -4.37
N LEU A 523 -13.74 24.11 -4.62
CA LEU A 523 -12.90 25.15 -5.22
C LEU A 523 -11.67 25.45 -4.36
N TYR A 524 -11.88 25.59 -3.04
CA TYR A 524 -10.79 25.72 -2.07
C TYR A 524 -9.81 24.54 -2.14
N LEU A 525 -10.32 23.31 -2.19
CA LEU A 525 -9.47 22.12 -2.28
C LEU A 525 -8.72 22.05 -3.62
N ALA A 526 -9.30 22.52 -4.72
CA ALA A 526 -8.65 22.58 -6.02
C ALA A 526 -7.47 23.55 -6.03
N TYR A 527 -7.59 24.72 -5.37
CA TYR A 527 -6.50 25.68 -5.23
C TYR A 527 -5.34 25.11 -4.40
N ALA A 528 -5.68 24.42 -3.31
CA ALA A 528 -4.68 23.75 -2.48
C ALA A 528 -4.03 22.56 -3.21
N TYR A 529 -4.80 21.83 -4.02
CA TYR A 529 -4.32 20.78 -4.91
C TYR A 529 -3.31 21.33 -5.91
N TYR A 530 -3.68 22.36 -6.69
CA TYR A 530 -2.82 23.05 -7.66
C TYR A 530 -1.46 23.42 -7.06
N SER A 531 -1.49 24.15 -5.94
CA SER A 531 -0.28 24.61 -5.28
C SER A 531 0.61 23.48 -4.77
N SER A 532 0.00 22.38 -4.30
CA SER A 532 0.74 21.21 -3.84
C SER A 532 1.44 20.46 -4.98
N ILE A 533 0.82 20.41 -6.16
CA ILE A 533 1.35 19.71 -7.32
C ILE A 533 2.48 20.51 -7.97
N LEU A 534 2.35 21.84 -8.06
CA LEU A 534 3.46 22.71 -8.45
C LEU A 534 4.71 22.43 -7.60
N ARG A 535 4.53 22.39 -6.27
CA ARG A 535 5.63 22.05 -5.35
C ARG A 535 6.18 20.64 -5.60
N PHE A 536 5.30 19.66 -5.81
CA PHE A 536 5.71 18.28 -6.09
C PHE A 536 6.62 18.19 -7.32
N TYR A 537 6.20 18.75 -8.46
CA TYR A 537 7.00 18.76 -9.68
C TYR A 537 8.27 19.59 -9.54
N LYS A 538 8.20 20.76 -8.89
CA LYS A 538 9.40 21.58 -8.64
C LYS A 538 10.43 20.86 -7.77
N THR A 539 10.02 19.97 -6.88
CA THR A 539 10.98 19.20 -6.06
C THR A 539 11.61 18.07 -6.89
N LYS A 540 10.94 17.62 -7.95
CA LYS A 540 11.33 16.49 -8.81
C LYS A 540 11.99 16.88 -10.14
N TYR A 541 12.01 18.16 -10.50
CA TYR A 541 12.41 18.61 -11.84
C TYR A 541 13.80 18.12 -12.29
N THR A 542 14.75 17.91 -11.36
CA THR A 542 16.08 17.35 -11.67
C THR A 542 16.00 15.94 -12.25
N HIS A 543 15.07 15.12 -11.75
CA HIS A 543 14.84 13.76 -12.24
C HIS A 543 13.96 13.73 -13.50
N LEU A 544 13.02 14.67 -13.61
CA LEU A 544 12.05 14.73 -14.71
C LEU A 544 12.51 15.58 -15.91
N LYS A 545 13.65 16.29 -15.83
CA LYS A 545 14.22 17.12 -16.91
C LYS A 545 13.22 18.09 -17.58
N ILE A 546 12.21 18.54 -16.82
CA ILE A 546 11.18 19.48 -17.27
C ILE A 546 11.50 20.89 -16.79
N ASN A 547 11.18 21.89 -17.62
CA ASN A 547 11.35 23.30 -17.28
C ASN A 547 10.13 23.86 -16.51
N ASP A 548 10.24 25.09 -16.00
CA ASP A 548 9.18 25.71 -15.19
C ASP A 548 7.87 25.91 -15.95
N ASP A 549 7.94 26.23 -17.24
CA ASP A 549 6.77 26.43 -18.09
C ASP A 549 6.03 25.12 -18.36
N GLU A 550 6.77 24.04 -18.64
CA GLU A 550 6.23 22.69 -18.81
C GLU A 550 5.57 22.18 -17.52
N ILE A 551 6.17 22.47 -16.36
CA ILE A 551 5.55 22.16 -15.06
C ILE A 551 4.22 22.90 -14.97
N ILE A 552 4.19 24.21 -15.18
CA ILE A 552 2.97 25.03 -15.05
C ILE A 552 1.89 24.53 -16.01
N ASP A 553 2.24 24.24 -17.27
CA ASP A 553 1.30 23.75 -18.28
C ASP A 553 0.73 22.38 -17.90
N ALA A 554 1.58 21.45 -17.43
CA ALA A 554 1.13 20.14 -16.98
C ALA A 554 0.18 20.25 -15.77
N VAL A 555 0.50 21.07 -14.77
CA VAL A 555 -0.38 21.27 -13.60
C VAL A 555 -1.68 21.96 -13.99
N ASN A 556 -1.65 22.96 -14.89
CA ASN A 556 -2.85 23.59 -15.43
C ASN A 556 -3.75 22.56 -16.12
N ASN A 557 -3.17 21.71 -16.97
CA ASN A 557 -3.91 20.66 -17.67
C ASN A 557 -4.51 19.62 -16.69
N MET A 558 -3.79 19.27 -15.62
CA MET A 558 -4.35 18.40 -14.56
C MET A 558 -5.53 19.02 -13.82
N LEU A 559 -5.59 20.35 -13.68
CA LEU A 559 -6.73 21.01 -13.06
C LEU A 559 -7.88 21.15 -14.06
N LEU A 560 -7.56 21.47 -15.31
CA LEU A 560 -8.53 21.47 -16.40
C LEU A 560 -9.20 20.09 -16.57
N SER A 561 -8.48 18.99 -16.31
CA SER A 561 -9.06 17.64 -16.36
C SER A 561 -10.21 17.45 -15.37
N THR A 562 -10.21 18.22 -14.28
CA THR A 562 -11.27 18.21 -13.27
C THR A 562 -12.46 19.07 -13.67
N GLY A 563 -12.37 19.83 -14.77
CA GLY A 563 -13.39 20.80 -15.22
C GLY A 563 -13.14 22.23 -14.75
N LEU A 564 -12.06 22.50 -14.01
CA LEU A 564 -11.69 23.86 -13.62
C LEU A 564 -11.15 24.65 -14.80
N VAL A 565 -11.86 25.69 -15.23
CA VAL A 565 -11.53 26.43 -16.47
C VAL A 565 -10.42 27.48 -16.26
N GLU A 566 -10.27 28.02 -15.06
CA GLU A 566 -9.31 29.06 -14.76
C GLU A 566 -8.15 28.55 -13.90
N GLN A 567 -6.92 28.95 -14.26
CA GLN A 567 -5.74 28.74 -13.43
C GLN A 567 -5.92 29.41 -12.05
N PRO A 568 -5.76 28.65 -10.95
CA PRO A 568 -5.73 29.19 -9.60
C PRO A 568 -4.61 30.20 -9.36
N TYR A 569 -4.90 31.24 -8.58
CA TYR A 569 -3.87 32.14 -8.08
C TYR A 569 -3.05 31.48 -6.96
N ILE A 570 -1.75 31.77 -6.94
CA ILE A 570 -0.86 31.39 -5.82
C ILE A 570 -0.33 32.62 -5.09
N SER A 571 0.11 32.41 -3.85
CA SER A 571 0.76 33.45 -3.05
C SER A 571 2.14 33.82 -3.61
N ARG A 572 2.56 35.06 -3.36
CA ARG A 572 3.92 35.51 -3.72
C ARG A 572 5.01 34.73 -2.97
N ASN A 573 4.75 34.35 -1.72
CA ASN A 573 5.69 33.57 -0.92
C ASN A 573 5.91 32.18 -1.50
N LEU A 574 4.85 31.48 -1.92
CA LEU A 574 4.99 30.19 -2.61
C LEU A 574 5.76 30.36 -3.92
N ALA A 575 5.38 31.35 -4.72
CA ALA A 575 6.06 31.61 -5.99
C ALA A 575 7.57 31.84 -5.78
N THR A 576 7.93 32.60 -4.73
CA THR A 576 9.33 32.84 -4.34
C THR A 576 10.01 31.57 -3.85
N THR A 577 9.34 30.75 -3.04
CA THR A 577 9.87 29.46 -2.55
C THR A 577 10.13 28.49 -3.71
N LEU A 578 9.32 28.55 -4.76
CA LEU A 578 9.47 27.74 -5.97
C LEU A 578 10.43 28.37 -6.99
N ASN A 579 11.00 29.55 -6.73
CA ASN A 579 11.79 30.35 -7.68
C ASN A 579 11.04 30.63 -9.00
N MET A 580 9.73 30.81 -8.95
CA MET A 580 8.84 31.05 -10.09
C MET A 580 8.14 32.43 -10.01
N GLN A 581 8.57 33.33 -9.12
CA GLN A 581 7.91 34.62 -8.87
C GLN A 581 7.86 35.58 -10.06
N ASN A 582 8.71 35.37 -11.07
CA ASN A 582 8.78 36.17 -12.29
C ASN A 582 8.25 35.42 -13.52
N ASN A 583 7.72 34.20 -13.36
CA ASN A 583 7.21 33.41 -14.48
C ASN A 583 5.85 33.96 -14.95
N VAL A 584 5.77 34.32 -16.24
CA VAL A 584 4.59 34.98 -16.83
C VAL A 584 3.37 34.06 -16.94
N LYS A 585 3.58 32.74 -17.00
CA LYS A 585 2.49 31.74 -17.04
C LYS A 585 1.84 31.50 -15.68
N LEU A 586 2.38 32.07 -14.60
CA LEU A 586 1.92 31.82 -13.24
C LEU A 586 1.11 33.01 -12.72
N LYS A 587 -0.17 32.80 -12.41
CA LYS A 587 -1.01 33.79 -11.75
C LYS A 587 -0.62 33.93 -10.27
N ILE A 588 -0.03 35.07 -9.91
CA ILE A 588 0.41 35.37 -8.55
C ILE A 588 -0.45 36.52 -7.97
N ARG A 589 -0.87 36.36 -6.72
CA ARG A 589 -1.64 37.37 -5.99
C ARG A 589 -0.95 37.67 -4.64
N LYS A 590 -0.76 38.96 -4.33
CA LYS A 590 0.07 39.42 -3.20
C LYS A 590 -0.61 39.28 -1.83
N ASP A 591 -1.93 39.40 -1.80
CA ASP A 591 -2.81 39.34 -0.63
C ASP A 591 -3.29 37.92 -0.30
N LEU A 592 -2.75 36.90 -1.00
CA LEU A 592 -3.12 35.51 -0.81
C LEU A 592 -2.22 34.87 0.26
N ASP A 593 -2.79 34.52 1.41
CA ASP A 593 -2.06 33.90 2.51
C ASP A 593 -1.64 32.46 2.22
N ASP A 594 -0.42 32.10 2.66
CA ASP A 594 0.10 30.72 2.60
C ASP A 594 -0.66 29.74 3.53
N ILE A 595 -1.62 30.23 4.31
CA ILE A 595 -2.50 29.40 5.14
C ILE A 595 -3.26 28.38 4.27
N LEU A 596 -3.46 28.67 2.98
CA LEU A 596 -4.02 27.74 1.99
C LEU A 596 -3.07 26.59 1.62
N LEU A 597 -1.78 26.70 1.96
CA LEU A 597 -0.69 25.80 1.56
C LEU A 597 -0.21 24.90 2.71
N LEU A 598 -0.08 25.46 3.93
CA LEU A 598 0.20 24.72 5.17
C LEU A 598 -0.86 23.65 5.47
#